data_AF-S7X4S0-F1
#
_entry.id   AF-S7X4S0-F1
#
_cell.length_a   1.000
_cell.length_b   1.000
_cell.length_c   1.000
_cell.angle_alpha   90.00
_cell.angle_beta   90.00
_cell.angle_gamma   90.00
#
_symmetry.space_group_name_H-M   'P 1'
#
loop_
_entity.id
_entity.type
_entity.pdbx_description
1 polymer ?
#
loop_
_entity_poly.entity_id
_entity_poly.type
_entity_poly.pdbx_seq_one_letter_code
_entity_poly.pdbx_strand_id
1 'polypeptide(L)'
;MNFTHHQLETFTIAVLQKIGCPEADAKTAASVLLSADLRGVDSHGVARLSGYVRLWEAGRINPTPNVRVVHETPSTAVVDGDAGLGLVVAPFAMKVAIEKAKIAGTGWVSVKNSNHYGIAGVHAMQALQHDMIGISLTNASPLVSPTFSKERLLGTNPISVAIPAKDQPPFVLDMATTTAANGKLEILQRKKNRLLPVGSRTRMENRRQIHWA
;
A
#
# COMPACT_ATOMS: atom_id res chain seq x y z
N MET A 1 -9.27 -23.14 3.12
CA MET A 1 -8.32 -23.71 2.15
C MET A 1 -6.98 -23.07 2.45
N ASN A 2 -5.92 -23.86 2.63
CA ASN A 2 -4.59 -23.36 2.97
C ASN A 2 -3.69 -23.54 1.75
N PHE A 3 -2.92 -22.52 1.40
CA PHE A 3 -1.97 -22.54 0.28
C PHE A 3 -0.56 -22.29 0.82
N THR A 4 0.44 -22.92 0.21
CA THR A 4 1.84 -22.60 0.53
C THR A 4 2.23 -21.24 -0.04
N HIS A 5 3.25 -20.61 0.55
CA HIS A 5 3.82 -19.35 0.04
C HIS A 5 4.16 -19.47 -1.45
N HIS A 6 4.87 -20.53 -1.83
CA HIS A 6 5.30 -20.75 -3.21
C HIS A 6 4.11 -20.85 -4.18
N GLN A 7 3.04 -21.57 -3.81
CA GLN A 7 1.84 -21.65 -4.65
C GLN A 7 1.18 -20.28 -4.87
N LEU A 8 1.05 -19.46 -3.81
CA LEU A 8 0.49 -18.11 -3.92
C LEU A 8 1.40 -17.18 -4.73
N GLU A 9 2.71 -17.32 -4.58
CA GLU A 9 3.71 -16.52 -5.29
C GLU A 9 3.64 -16.81 -6.78
N THR A 10 3.71 -18.08 -7.18
CA THR A 10 3.62 -18.49 -8.58
C THR A 10 2.30 -18.06 -9.21
N PHE A 11 1.18 -18.23 -8.50
CA PHE A 11 -0.13 -17.77 -8.98
C PHE A 11 -0.16 -16.25 -9.18
N THR A 12 0.34 -15.49 -8.20
CA THR A 12 0.33 -14.02 -8.24
C THR A 12 1.20 -13.49 -9.37
N ILE A 13 2.41 -14.05 -9.55
CA ILE A 13 3.30 -13.72 -10.67
C ILE A 13 2.61 -14.01 -12.00
N ALA A 14 2.01 -15.19 -12.17
CA ALA A 14 1.35 -15.57 -13.42
C ALA A 14 0.22 -14.60 -13.80
N VAL A 15 -0.59 -14.17 -12.83
CA VAL A 15 -1.65 -13.17 -13.06
C VAL A 15 -1.07 -11.81 -13.45
N LEU A 16 -0.01 -11.36 -12.75
CA LEU A 16 0.64 -10.08 -13.06
C LEU A 16 1.30 -10.09 -14.46
N GLN A 17 1.88 -11.21 -14.87
CA GLN A 17 2.38 -11.36 -16.24
C GLN A 17 1.25 -11.35 -17.27
N LYS A 18 0.06 -11.89 -16.94
CA LYS A 18 -1.11 -11.85 -17.83
C LYS A 18 -1.69 -10.46 -18.04
N ILE A 19 -1.54 -9.54 -17.08
CA ILE A 19 -1.85 -8.11 -17.28
C ILE A 19 -0.73 -7.36 -18.02
N GLY A 20 0.35 -8.03 -18.41
CA GLY A 20 1.45 -7.46 -19.20
C GLY A 20 2.67 -7.01 -18.39
N CYS A 21 2.73 -7.28 -17.08
CA CYS A 21 3.92 -6.91 -16.30
C CYS A 21 5.13 -7.75 -16.70
N PRO A 22 6.32 -7.13 -16.87
CA PRO A 22 7.58 -7.86 -17.01
C PRO A 22 7.80 -8.79 -15.82
N GLU A 23 8.53 -9.88 -16.03
CA GLU A 23 8.75 -10.90 -15.00
C GLU A 23 9.35 -10.34 -13.70
N ALA A 24 10.33 -9.44 -13.81
CA ALA A 24 10.98 -8.80 -12.65
C ALA A 24 9.99 -7.96 -11.83
N ASP A 25 9.12 -7.21 -12.50
CA ASP A 25 8.10 -6.38 -11.87
C ASP A 25 7.00 -7.24 -11.26
N ALA A 26 6.60 -8.31 -11.94
CA ALA A 26 5.63 -9.27 -11.43
C ALA A 26 6.13 -9.95 -10.15
N LYS A 27 7.41 -10.35 -10.10
CA LYS A 27 8.05 -10.89 -8.89
C LYS A 27 8.08 -9.88 -7.75
N THR A 28 8.48 -8.64 -8.04
CA THR A 28 8.51 -7.55 -7.05
C THR A 28 7.11 -7.31 -6.48
N ALA A 29 6.11 -7.17 -7.34
CA ALA A 29 4.74 -6.91 -6.93
C ALA A 29 4.11 -8.08 -6.16
N ALA A 30 4.38 -9.32 -6.57
CA ALA A 30 3.95 -10.51 -5.85
C ALA A 30 4.54 -10.55 -4.43
N SER A 31 5.85 -10.28 -4.29
CA SER A 31 6.53 -10.24 -2.99
C SER A 31 5.89 -9.23 -2.02
N VAL A 32 5.50 -8.04 -2.50
CA VAL A 32 4.81 -7.04 -1.67
C VAL A 32 3.44 -7.55 -1.18
N LEU A 33 2.66 -8.18 -2.07
CA LEU A 33 1.34 -8.73 -1.70
C LEU A 33 1.47 -9.90 -0.71
N LEU A 34 2.37 -10.84 -0.98
CA LEU A 34 2.58 -11.99 -0.09
C LEU A 34 3.13 -11.56 1.27
N SER A 35 3.98 -10.53 1.32
CA SER A 35 4.46 -9.97 2.58
C SER A 35 3.31 -9.44 3.44
N ALA A 36 2.25 -8.91 2.84
CA ALA A 36 1.07 -8.49 3.59
C ALA A 36 0.32 -9.69 4.20
N ASP A 37 0.13 -10.77 3.43
CA ASP A 37 -0.51 -11.99 3.92
C ASP A 37 0.31 -12.64 5.05
N LEU A 38 1.63 -12.74 4.91
CA LEU A 38 2.53 -13.28 5.94
C LEU A 38 2.50 -12.49 7.25
N ARG A 39 2.14 -11.21 7.18
CA ARG A 39 2.04 -10.31 8.34
C ARG A 39 0.61 -10.24 8.91
N GLY A 40 -0.31 -11.05 8.41
CA GLY A 40 -1.72 -11.05 8.82
C GLY A 40 -2.48 -9.79 8.42
N VAL A 41 -2.01 -9.08 7.38
CA VAL A 41 -2.66 -7.89 6.81
C VAL A 41 -3.41 -8.30 5.54
N ASP A 42 -4.34 -9.25 5.68
CA ASP A 42 -5.09 -9.90 4.58
C ASP A 42 -5.78 -8.90 3.63
N SER A 43 -6.13 -7.72 4.16
CA SER A 43 -6.76 -6.65 3.38
C SER A 43 -5.88 -6.07 2.27
N HIS A 44 -4.56 -6.28 2.31
CA HIS A 44 -3.60 -5.73 1.37
C HIS A 44 -2.71 -6.80 0.70
N GLY A 45 -2.99 -8.08 0.92
CA GLY A 45 -2.29 -9.19 0.28
C GLY A 45 -2.93 -9.67 -1.02
N VAL A 46 -2.77 -10.95 -1.35
CA VAL A 46 -3.17 -11.54 -2.64
C VAL A 46 -4.68 -11.35 -2.92
N ALA A 47 -5.50 -11.18 -1.88
CA ALA A 47 -6.93 -10.84 -2.01
C ALA A 47 -7.21 -9.54 -2.79
N ARG A 48 -6.21 -8.66 -2.96
CA ARG A 48 -6.29 -7.41 -3.75
C ARG A 48 -5.97 -7.58 -5.22
N LEU A 49 -5.47 -8.73 -5.65
CA LEU A 49 -5.04 -8.98 -7.03
C LEU A 49 -6.15 -8.71 -8.05
N SER A 50 -7.39 -9.12 -7.74
CA SER A 50 -8.56 -8.79 -8.57
C SER A 50 -8.82 -7.29 -8.75
N GLY A 51 -8.45 -6.46 -7.77
CA GLY A 51 -8.54 -5.01 -7.87
C GLY A 51 -7.51 -4.42 -8.82
N TYR A 52 -6.29 -4.97 -8.84
CA TYR A 52 -5.26 -4.58 -9.80
C TYR A 52 -5.66 -4.93 -11.23
N VAL A 53 -6.21 -6.13 -11.45
CA VAL A 53 -6.74 -6.55 -12.76
C VAL A 53 -7.82 -5.57 -13.25
N ARG A 54 -8.81 -5.24 -12.41
CA ARG A 54 -9.87 -4.27 -12.78
C ARG A 54 -9.34 -2.88 -13.14
N LEU A 55 -8.33 -2.41 -12.41
CA LEU A 55 -7.71 -1.10 -12.69
C LEU A 55 -6.93 -1.13 -14.02
N TRP A 56 -6.28 -2.25 -14.32
CA TRP A 56 -5.63 -2.47 -15.61
C TRP A 56 -6.64 -2.54 -16.76
N GLU A 57 -7.73 -3.31 -16.63
CA GLU A 57 -8.82 -3.37 -17.61
C GLU A 57 -9.43 -2.00 -17.89
N ALA A 58 -9.49 -1.12 -16.87
CA ALA A 58 -9.97 0.25 -16.99
C ALA A 58 -8.91 1.24 -17.53
N GLY A 59 -7.73 0.79 -17.94
CA GLY A 59 -6.64 1.63 -18.46
C GLY A 59 -6.03 2.57 -17.42
N ARG A 60 -6.16 2.27 -16.12
CA ARG A 60 -5.66 3.11 -15.01
C ARG A 60 -4.27 2.72 -14.53
N ILE A 61 -3.79 1.54 -14.91
CA ILE A 61 -2.46 1.03 -14.58
C ILE A 61 -1.67 0.84 -15.87
N ASN A 62 -0.47 1.40 -15.92
CA ASN A 62 0.53 1.01 -16.89
C ASN A 62 1.27 -0.24 -16.36
N PRO A 63 1.13 -1.41 -17.00
CA PRO A 63 1.79 -2.64 -16.54
C PRO A 63 3.29 -2.67 -16.86
N THR A 64 3.77 -1.81 -17.77
CA THR A 64 5.17 -1.66 -18.18
C THR A 64 5.64 -0.22 -17.97
N PRO A 65 5.65 0.29 -16.72
CA PRO A 65 5.93 1.69 -16.44
C PRO A 65 7.41 2.03 -16.64
N ASN A 66 7.69 3.20 -17.21
CA ASN A 66 9.03 3.78 -17.19
C ASN A 66 9.27 4.57 -15.89
N VAL A 67 9.49 3.84 -14.79
CA VAL A 67 9.73 4.44 -13.47
C VAL A 67 11.08 5.15 -13.46
N ARG A 68 11.09 6.46 -13.16
CA ARG A 68 12.31 7.26 -13.19
C ARG A 68 12.32 8.40 -12.19
N VAL A 69 13.52 8.79 -11.78
CA VAL A 69 13.74 10.04 -11.06
C VAL A 69 13.63 11.19 -12.06
N VAL A 70 12.81 12.19 -11.75
CA VAL A 70 12.57 13.37 -12.62
C VAL A 70 13.15 14.66 -12.04
N HIS A 71 13.52 14.63 -10.76
CA HIS A 71 14.23 15.71 -10.10
C HIS A 71 15.00 15.15 -8.92
N GLU A 72 16.21 15.64 -8.64
CA GLU A 72 16.98 15.19 -7.49
C GLU A 72 17.97 16.22 -6.95
N THR A 73 18.31 16.03 -5.68
CA THR A 73 19.43 16.65 -4.97
C THR A 73 20.22 15.53 -4.27
N PRO A 74 21.33 15.81 -3.56
CA PRO A 74 22.05 14.78 -2.81
C PRO A 74 21.18 13.99 -1.82
N SER A 75 20.20 14.64 -1.16
CA SER A 75 19.34 14.02 -0.13
C SER A 75 17.87 13.87 -0.52
N THR A 76 17.43 14.38 -1.69
CA THR A 76 16.02 14.32 -2.10
C THR A 76 15.82 13.87 -3.54
N ALA A 77 14.66 13.28 -3.85
CA ALA A 77 14.23 13.01 -5.22
C ALA A 77 12.70 13.05 -5.41
N VAL A 78 12.31 13.25 -6.67
CA VAL A 78 10.94 13.04 -7.15
C VAL A 78 10.97 11.90 -8.15
N VAL A 79 10.17 10.85 -7.91
CA VAL A 79 9.99 9.71 -8.81
C VAL A 79 8.65 9.86 -9.52
N ASP A 80 8.67 9.73 -10.85
CA ASP A 80 7.47 9.54 -11.66
C ASP A 80 7.24 8.03 -11.84
N GLY A 81 6.08 7.55 -11.39
CA GLY A 81 5.70 6.16 -11.47
C GLY A 81 5.12 5.73 -12.81
N ASP A 82 4.88 6.67 -13.74
CA ASP A 82 4.33 6.40 -15.07
C ASP A 82 3.01 5.62 -15.04
N ALA A 83 2.11 5.97 -14.12
CA ALA A 83 0.88 5.25 -13.80
C ALA A 83 1.08 3.76 -13.45
N GLY A 84 2.29 3.38 -13.06
CA GLY A 84 2.67 2.03 -12.73
C GLY A 84 1.99 1.46 -11.49
N LEU A 85 2.12 0.15 -11.32
CA LEU A 85 1.77 -0.52 -10.07
C LEU A 85 2.58 0.09 -8.93
N GLY A 86 1.90 0.61 -7.90
CA GLY A 86 2.58 1.08 -6.69
C GLY A 86 3.44 0.00 -6.03
N LEU A 87 3.06 -1.27 -6.23
CA LEU A 87 3.81 -2.45 -5.80
C LEU A 87 5.23 -2.54 -6.40
N VAL A 88 5.48 -1.86 -7.51
CA VAL A 88 6.78 -1.78 -8.20
C VAL A 88 7.43 -0.41 -7.96
N VAL A 89 6.63 0.66 -8.06
CA VAL A 89 7.11 2.04 -7.92
C VAL A 89 7.62 2.33 -6.51
N ALA A 90 6.93 1.86 -5.46
CA ALA A 90 7.31 2.16 -4.08
C ALA A 90 8.63 1.50 -3.65
N PRO A 91 8.90 0.20 -3.96
CA PRO A 91 10.23 -0.39 -3.76
C PRO A 91 11.34 0.36 -4.49
N PHE A 92 11.11 0.80 -5.73
CA PHE A 92 12.07 1.61 -6.47
C PHE A 92 12.35 2.94 -5.75
N ALA A 93 11.31 3.65 -5.31
CA ALA A 93 11.45 4.93 -4.62
C ALA A 93 12.19 4.80 -3.28
N MET A 94 11.91 3.75 -2.51
CA MET A 94 12.60 3.48 -1.26
C MET A 94 14.08 3.12 -1.50
N LYS A 95 14.40 2.35 -2.55
CA LYS A 95 15.78 2.11 -2.95
C LYS A 95 16.51 3.43 -3.24
N VAL A 96 15.89 4.36 -3.97
CA VAL A 96 16.47 5.70 -4.21
C VAL A 96 16.68 6.45 -2.90
N ALA A 97 15.74 6.39 -1.96
CA ALA A 97 15.86 7.04 -0.65
C ALA A 97 17.05 6.48 0.14
N ILE A 98 17.20 5.15 0.18
CA ILE A 98 18.31 4.45 0.84
C ILE A 98 19.66 4.88 0.22
N GLU A 99 19.78 4.87 -1.12
CA GLU A 99 21.05 5.27 -1.77
C GLU A 99 21.41 6.73 -1.49
N LYS A 100 20.43 7.64 -1.43
CA LYS A 100 20.66 9.03 -1.03
C LYS A 100 21.05 9.16 0.44
N ALA A 101 20.40 8.40 1.32
CA ALA A 101 20.73 8.39 2.75
C ALA A 101 22.16 7.91 3.03
N LYS A 102 22.68 6.95 2.26
CA LYS A 102 24.09 6.53 2.37
C LYS A 102 25.08 7.66 2.11
N ILE A 103 24.72 8.60 1.23
CA ILE A 103 25.61 9.70 0.81
C ILE A 103 25.42 10.92 1.71
N ALA A 104 24.19 11.32 1.97
CA ALA A 104 23.85 12.61 2.60
C ALA A 104 23.36 12.48 4.04
N GLY A 105 23.35 11.27 4.62
CA GLY A 105 22.83 10.95 5.95
C GLY A 105 21.29 10.84 6.02
N THR A 106 20.56 11.40 5.05
CA THR A 106 19.10 11.24 4.91
C THR A 106 18.71 11.17 3.43
N GLY A 107 17.58 10.52 3.16
CA GLY A 107 17.02 10.39 1.81
C GLY A 107 15.50 10.57 1.83
N TRP A 108 15.00 11.57 1.11
CA TRP A 108 13.57 11.87 1.03
C TRP A 108 13.08 11.78 -0.40
N VAL A 109 12.18 10.84 -0.67
CA VAL A 109 11.66 10.61 -2.02
C VAL A 109 10.15 10.79 -2.03
N SER A 110 9.69 11.67 -2.92
CA SER A 110 8.27 11.78 -3.26
C SER A 110 7.98 11.01 -4.53
N VAL A 111 6.82 10.36 -4.58
CA VAL A 111 6.34 9.63 -5.76
C VAL A 111 5.11 10.32 -6.30
N LYS A 112 5.08 10.59 -7.60
CA LYS A 112 3.89 11.07 -8.32
C LYS A 112 3.46 10.05 -9.38
N ASN A 113 2.22 10.17 -9.85
CA ASN A 113 1.71 9.39 -10.98
C ASN A 113 1.90 7.87 -10.79
N SER A 114 1.42 7.34 -9.65
CA SER A 114 1.49 5.92 -9.31
C SER A 114 0.14 5.42 -8.79
N ASN A 115 0.00 4.10 -8.63
CA ASN A 115 -1.21 3.45 -8.11
C ASN A 115 -1.00 2.86 -6.70
N HIS A 116 -2.02 2.15 -6.20
CA HIS A 116 -2.01 1.50 -4.88
C HIS A 116 -0.75 0.65 -4.65
N TYR A 117 -0.06 0.88 -3.53
CA TYR A 117 1.28 0.31 -3.27
C TYR A 117 1.34 -0.88 -2.30
N GLY A 118 0.19 -1.48 -1.96
CA GLY A 118 0.15 -2.58 -0.98
C GLY A 118 0.24 -2.06 0.45
N ILE A 119 1.05 -2.72 1.29
CA ILE A 119 1.27 -2.31 2.69
C ILE A 119 2.46 -1.36 2.82
N ALA A 120 2.30 -0.31 3.63
CA ALA A 120 3.34 0.70 3.85
C ALA A 120 4.58 0.10 4.52
N GLY A 121 4.37 -0.85 5.44
CA GLY A 121 5.41 -1.50 6.22
C GLY A 121 6.48 -2.19 5.38
N VAL A 122 6.13 -2.83 4.27
CA VAL A 122 7.11 -3.49 3.40
C VAL A 122 8.14 -2.51 2.88
N HIS A 123 7.69 -1.33 2.47
CA HIS A 123 8.59 -0.31 1.93
C HIS A 123 9.47 0.26 3.04
N ALA A 124 8.89 0.64 4.18
CA ALA A 124 9.67 1.14 5.32
C ALA A 124 10.73 0.12 5.79
N MET A 125 10.39 -1.18 5.82
CA MET A 125 11.30 -2.24 6.28
C MET A 125 12.50 -2.46 5.36
N GLN A 126 12.50 -2.01 4.09
CA GLN A 126 13.66 -2.15 3.21
C GLN A 126 14.89 -1.42 3.76
N ALA A 127 14.70 -0.33 4.50
CA ALA A 127 15.78 0.42 5.14
C ALA A 127 16.50 -0.40 6.24
N LEU A 128 15.82 -1.36 6.87
CA LEU A 128 16.38 -2.17 7.95
C LEU A 128 17.60 -2.98 7.50
N GLN A 129 17.63 -3.43 6.24
CA GLN A 129 18.76 -4.18 5.67
C GLN A 129 20.04 -3.34 5.56
N HIS A 130 19.92 -2.03 5.75
CA HIS A 130 21.02 -1.06 5.66
C HIS A 130 21.31 -0.36 6.99
N ASP A 131 20.78 -0.88 8.11
CA ASP A 131 20.86 -0.26 9.43
C ASP A 131 20.32 1.19 9.43
N MET A 132 19.23 1.41 8.68
CA MET A 132 18.59 2.71 8.53
C MET A 132 17.15 2.70 9.07
N ILE A 133 16.71 3.87 9.55
CA ILE A 133 15.30 4.12 9.83
C ILE A 133 14.56 4.31 8.50
N GLY A 134 13.49 3.55 8.30
CA GLY A 134 12.62 3.67 7.14
C GLY A 134 11.28 4.29 7.48
N ILE A 135 10.81 5.19 6.63
CA ILE A 135 9.49 5.82 6.75
C ILE A 135 8.77 5.71 5.41
N SER A 136 7.51 5.26 5.43
CA SER A 136 6.66 5.20 4.24
C SER A 136 5.26 5.72 4.54
N LEU A 137 4.75 6.56 3.66
CA LEU A 137 3.43 7.17 3.76
C LEU A 137 2.86 7.41 2.36
N THR A 138 1.54 7.35 2.23
CA THR A 138 0.85 7.61 0.96
C THR A 138 -0.55 8.14 1.22
N ASN A 139 -1.15 8.76 0.22
CA ASN A 139 -2.58 9.08 0.22
C ASN A 139 -3.40 7.96 -0.44
N ALA A 140 -4.67 7.85 -0.08
CA ALA A 140 -5.62 6.93 -0.71
C ALA A 140 -6.86 7.68 -1.23
N SER A 141 -7.75 6.96 -1.92
CA SER A 141 -9.02 7.51 -2.41
C SER A 141 -9.84 8.17 -1.29
N PRO A 142 -10.59 9.26 -1.58
CA PRO A 142 -11.33 10.04 -0.59
C PRO A 142 -12.48 9.22 0.00
N LEU A 143 -12.24 8.63 1.17
CA LEU A 143 -13.17 7.72 1.86
C LEU A 143 -13.46 8.16 3.30
N VAL A 144 -12.69 9.12 3.82
CA VAL A 144 -12.67 9.55 5.21
C VAL A 144 -13.08 11.01 5.29
N SER A 145 -13.99 11.31 6.21
CA SER A 145 -14.35 12.69 6.53
C SER A 145 -13.33 13.27 7.51
N PRO A 146 -12.77 14.46 7.24
CA PRO A 146 -12.02 15.21 8.24
C PRO A 146 -12.84 15.40 9.52
N THR A 147 -12.17 15.57 10.64
CA THR A 147 -12.83 15.84 11.93
C THR A 147 -13.80 17.02 11.78
N PHE A 148 -15.03 16.83 12.26
CA PHE A 148 -16.14 17.79 12.16
C PHE A 148 -16.68 18.07 10.75
N SER A 149 -16.26 17.31 9.73
CA SER A 149 -16.85 17.34 8.39
C SER A 149 -17.90 16.24 8.21
N LYS A 150 -18.85 16.49 7.29
CA LYS A 150 -19.82 15.50 6.81
C LYS A 150 -19.45 14.93 5.43
N GLU A 151 -18.51 15.56 4.73
CA GLU A 151 -18.09 15.17 3.40
C GLU A 151 -16.77 14.40 3.46
N ARG A 152 -16.55 13.50 2.49
CA ARG A 152 -15.32 12.69 2.40
C ARG A 152 -14.27 13.48 1.64
N LEU A 153 -13.06 13.54 2.18
CA LEU A 153 -11.93 14.25 1.57
C LEU A 153 -10.62 13.47 1.66
N LEU A 154 -10.38 12.80 2.79
CA LEU A 154 -9.12 12.10 3.05
C LEU A 154 -9.21 10.62 2.68
N GLY A 155 -8.08 10.01 2.36
CA GLY A 155 -7.96 8.55 2.34
C GLY A 155 -7.67 7.97 3.72
N THR A 156 -7.47 6.66 3.80
CA THR A 156 -6.95 6.01 5.02
C THR A 156 -5.48 6.31 5.31
N ASN A 157 -4.82 7.00 4.36
CA ASN A 157 -3.49 7.58 4.38
C ASN A 157 -2.55 6.94 5.41
N PRO A 158 -2.01 5.74 5.11
CA PRO A 158 -1.22 5.00 6.09
C PRO A 158 0.12 5.69 6.38
N ILE A 159 0.63 5.44 7.58
CA ILE A 159 1.96 5.83 8.04
C ILE A 159 2.65 4.58 8.56
N SER A 160 3.85 4.33 8.07
CA SER A 160 4.71 3.26 8.57
C SER A 160 6.11 3.76 8.88
N VAL A 161 6.67 3.23 9.97
CA VAL A 161 8.01 3.52 10.48
C VAL A 161 8.67 2.20 10.87
N ALA A 162 9.89 1.97 10.39
CA ALA A 162 10.73 0.82 10.74
C ALA A 162 12.07 1.31 11.30
N ILE A 163 12.47 0.79 12.47
CA ILE A 163 13.67 1.22 13.20
C ILE A 163 14.52 -0.01 13.55
N PRO A 164 15.81 -0.05 13.16
CA PRO A 164 16.71 -1.13 13.55
C PRO A 164 16.99 -1.08 15.05
N ALA A 165 17.18 -2.23 15.68
CA ALA A 165 17.31 -2.34 17.13
C ALA A 165 18.56 -3.14 17.57
N LYS A 166 19.64 -3.10 16.78
CA LYS A 166 20.88 -3.87 16.98
C LYS A 166 20.60 -5.35 17.20
N ASP A 167 20.77 -5.84 18.43
CA ASP A 167 20.61 -7.24 18.81
C ASP A 167 19.16 -7.65 19.07
N GLN A 168 18.22 -6.69 19.07
CA GLN A 168 16.80 -6.94 19.25
C GLN A 168 16.05 -6.94 17.91
N PRO A 169 14.87 -7.57 17.84
CA PRO A 169 14.00 -7.44 16.67
C PRO A 169 13.70 -5.96 16.37
N PRO A 170 13.66 -5.56 15.09
CA PRO A 170 13.38 -4.19 14.71
C PRO A 170 11.97 -3.77 15.14
N PHE A 171 11.82 -2.51 15.52
CA PHE A 171 10.50 -1.92 15.73
C PHE A 171 9.86 -1.61 14.37
N VAL A 172 8.63 -2.07 14.15
CA VAL A 172 7.88 -1.79 12.92
C VAL A 172 6.45 -1.38 13.26
N LEU A 173 6.14 -0.10 13.02
CA LEU A 173 4.78 0.43 13.04
C LEU A 173 4.24 0.49 11.60
N ASP A 174 3.03 -0.01 11.38
CA ASP A 174 2.29 0.16 10.13
C ASP A 174 0.81 0.36 10.47
N MET A 175 0.30 1.59 10.27
CA MET A 175 -1.04 1.96 10.68
C MET A 175 -1.76 2.80 9.63
N ALA A 176 -3.07 2.60 9.52
CA ALA A 176 -3.95 3.57 8.88
C ALA A 176 -4.16 4.78 9.81
N THR A 177 -4.45 5.94 9.24
CA THR A 177 -4.82 7.14 10.02
C THR A 177 -6.31 7.18 10.40
N THR A 178 -7.04 6.11 10.12
CA THR A 178 -8.47 5.95 10.46
C THR A 178 -8.68 4.99 11.62
N THR A 179 -9.80 5.17 12.33
CA THR A 179 -10.24 4.32 13.45
C THR A 179 -10.43 2.84 13.06
N ALA A 180 -10.78 2.58 11.80
CA ALA A 180 -10.74 1.25 11.21
C ALA A 180 -10.21 1.35 9.77
N ALA A 181 -9.35 0.40 9.37
CA ALA A 181 -8.91 0.30 7.98
C ALA A 181 -10.11 -0.05 7.07
N ASN A 182 -10.25 0.63 5.93
CA ASN A 182 -11.33 0.34 4.96
C ASN A 182 -11.33 -1.11 4.49
N GLY A 183 -10.15 -1.75 4.40
CA GLY A 183 -10.05 -3.15 4.06
C GLY A 183 -10.75 -4.08 5.07
N LYS A 184 -10.80 -3.70 6.36
CA LYS A 184 -11.56 -4.42 7.38
C LYS A 184 -13.07 -4.28 7.14
N LEU A 185 -13.53 -3.11 6.68
CA LEU A 185 -14.92 -2.91 6.25
C LEU A 185 -15.25 -3.73 4.99
N GLU A 186 -14.34 -3.78 4.02
CA GLU A 186 -14.50 -4.57 2.78
C GLU A 186 -14.55 -6.06 3.08
N ILE A 187 -13.68 -6.58 3.97
CA ILE A 187 -13.70 -7.97 4.43
C ILE A 187 -15.00 -8.30 5.16
N LEU A 188 -15.46 -7.43 6.06
CA LEU A 188 -16.73 -7.62 6.78
C LEU A 188 -17.93 -7.64 5.82
N GLN A 189 -17.91 -6.79 4.79
CA GLN A 189 -18.93 -6.78 3.74
C GLN A 189 -18.90 -8.07 2.91
N ARG A 190 -17.70 -8.58 2.57
CA ARG A 190 -17.52 -9.88 1.88
C ARG A 190 -17.97 -11.06 2.74
N LYS A 191 -17.81 -11.00 4.07
CA LYS A 191 -18.17 -12.06 5.02
C LYS A 191 -19.65 -12.08 5.43
N LYS A 192 -20.50 -11.15 4.94
CA LYS A 192 -21.94 -11.02 5.29
C LYS A 192 -22.24 -11.01 6.80
N ASN A 193 -21.26 -10.69 7.66
CA ASN A 193 -21.44 -10.73 9.11
C ASN A 193 -21.54 -9.31 9.69
N ARG A 194 -22.59 -9.10 10.50
CA ARG A 194 -23.06 -7.82 11.03
C ARG A 194 -22.22 -7.31 12.21
N LEU A 195 -22.32 -5.99 12.37
CA LEU A 195 -21.81 -5.08 13.40
C LEU A 195 -20.38 -4.57 13.19
N LEU A 196 -20.33 -3.28 12.92
CA LEU A 196 -19.13 -2.46 12.90
C LEU A 196 -18.88 -1.91 14.31
N PRO A 197 -17.63 -1.84 14.80
CA PRO A 197 -17.32 -1.14 16.05
C PRO A 197 -17.82 0.30 16.00
N VAL A 198 -18.37 0.81 17.10
CA VAL A 198 -18.83 2.20 17.21
C VAL A 198 -17.68 3.15 16.82
N GLY A 199 -17.94 4.11 15.93
CA GLY A 199 -16.94 5.07 15.44
C GLY A 199 -16.14 4.65 14.18
N SER A 200 -16.41 3.47 13.60
CA SER A 200 -15.76 3.01 12.36
C SER A 200 -16.40 3.50 11.05
N ARG A 201 -17.55 4.18 11.15
CA ARG A 201 -18.19 4.95 10.07
C ARG A 201 -18.89 6.17 10.66
N THR A 202 -18.80 7.31 10.00
CA THR A 202 -19.76 8.40 10.17
C THR A 202 -21.11 7.94 9.62
N ARG A 203 -22.14 7.96 10.46
CA ARG A 203 -23.53 7.75 10.03
C ARG A 203 -23.89 8.93 9.12
N MET A 204 -24.22 8.68 7.85
CA MET A 204 -24.96 9.69 7.07
C MET A 204 -26.35 9.74 7.68
N GLU A 205 -26.53 10.62 8.66
CA GLU A 205 -27.82 10.91 9.24
C GLU A 205 -28.60 11.78 8.25
N ASN A 206 -29.10 11.13 7.19
CA ASN A 206 -30.23 11.67 6.46
C ASN A 206 -31.42 11.56 7.42
N ARG A 207 -31.72 12.66 8.11
CA ARG A 207 -33.02 12.86 8.73
C ARG A 207 -34.07 12.84 7.61
N ARG A 208 -34.62 11.65 7.32
CA ARG A 208 -36.03 11.40 7.02
C ARG A 208 -36.26 9.90 6.79
N GLN A 209 -37.12 9.37 7.67
CA GLN A 209 -37.90 8.13 7.60
C GLN A 209 -37.19 6.77 7.74
N ILE A 210 -37.17 6.35 9.02
CA ILE A 210 -37.74 5.09 9.52
C ILE A 210 -38.62 4.36 8.49
N HIS A 211 -38.30 3.10 8.17
CA HIS A 211 -39.23 1.96 8.23
C HIS A 211 -38.41 0.67 8.30
N TRP A 212 -38.67 -0.12 9.33
CA TRP A 212 -38.14 -1.47 9.53
C TRP A 212 -39.07 -2.48 8.86
N ALA A 213 -38.48 -3.36 8.05
CA ALA A 213 -38.85 -4.77 7.88
C ALA A 213 -37.64 -5.48 7.26
#